data_AF-A0A662G9G9-F1
#
_entry.id   AF-A0A662G9G9-F1
#
_cell.length_a   1.000
_cell.length_b   1.000
_cell.length_c   1.000
_cell.angle_alpha   90.00
_cell.angle_beta   90.00
_cell.angle_gamma   90.00
#
_symmetry.space_group_name_H-M   'P 1'
#
loop_
_entity.id
_entity.type
_entity.pdbx_description
1 polymer ?
#
loop_
_entity_poly.entity_id
_entity_poly.type
_entity_poly.pdbx_seq_one_letter_code
_entity_poly.pdbx_strand_id
1 'polypeptide(L)'
;MRIPDYFLIAYTSFNERRGRSIGAVIGIVIAVISLTLALGMGRSFQILFTSQFEKIFGVNSIFVIASNINDVDIAYIKTIHGVEDVIGITYTNGIILSGESRGVSIMAIDPSKLNVIYGVDKIDEVIEEGSAEMKG
;
A
#
# COMPACT_ATOMS: atom_id res chain seq x y z
N MET A 1 56.00 5.21 -23.05
CA MET A 1 55.06 6.27 -22.61
C MET A 1 54.38 5.80 -21.34
N ARG A 2 54.37 6.61 -20.28
CA ARG A 2 53.84 6.20 -18.98
C ARG A 2 52.40 6.70 -18.81
N ILE A 3 51.55 5.94 -18.14
CA ILE A 3 50.14 6.26 -17.84
C ILE A 3 49.93 7.69 -17.27
N PRO A 4 50.82 8.26 -16.43
CA PRO A 4 50.68 9.62 -15.92
C PRO A 4 50.75 10.69 -17.01
N ASP A 5 51.54 10.47 -18.06
CA ASP A 5 51.72 11.44 -19.15
C ASP A 5 50.40 11.63 -19.91
N TYR A 6 49.62 10.56 -20.09
CA TYR A 6 48.30 10.63 -20.71
C TYR A 6 47.30 11.43 -19.88
N PHE A 7 47.34 11.31 -18.55
CA PHE A 7 46.50 12.11 -17.65
C PHE A 7 46.85 13.60 -17.74
N LEU A 8 48.14 13.92 -17.80
CA LEU A 8 48.61 15.29 -17.86
C LEU A 8 48.24 15.95 -19.19
N ILE A 9 48.38 15.22 -20.30
CA ILE A 9 47.96 15.67 -21.64
C ILE A 9 46.42 15.82 -21.73
N ALA A 10 45.66 14.90 -21.13
CA ALA A 10 44.20 15.01 -21.10
C ALA A 10 43.74 16.22 -20.25
N TYR A 11 44.41 16.49 -19.13
CA TYR A 11 44.10 17.62 -18.25
C TYR A 11 44.42 18.96 -18.91
N THR A 12 45.57 19.09 -19.58
CA THR A 12 45.91 20.31 -20.32
C THR A 12 44.93 20.57 -21.46
N SER A 13 44.54 19.51 -22.20
CA SER A 13 43.52 19.58 -23.26
C SER A 13 42.13 19.99 -22.74
N PHE A 14 41.74 19.50 -21.57
CA PHE A 14 40.49 19.88 -20.89
C PHE A 14 40.50 21.36 -20.48
N ASN A 15 41.65 21.83 -20.00
CA ASN A 15 41.85 23.20 -19.56
C ASN A 15 41.84 24.23 -20.71
N GLU A 16 42.28 23.82 -21.90
CA GLU A 16 42.30 24.66 -23.10
C GLU A 16 40.90 24.89 -23.68
N ARG A 17 39.99 23.91 -23.51
CA ARG A 17 38.59 23.97 -23.96
C ARG A 17 37.60 23.91 -22.79
N ARG A 18 37.85 24.70 -21.74
CA ARG A 18 37.04 24.75 -20.50
C ARG A 18 35.53 24.85 -20.76
N GLY A 19 35.09 25.77 -21.62
CA GLY A 19 33.65 26.00 -21.84
C GLY A 19 32.89 24.78 -22.38
N ARG A 20 33.46 24.07 -23.36
CA ARG A 20 32.82 22.89 -23.97
C ARG A 20 32.91 21.66 -23.08
N SER A 21 34.04 21.50 -22.38
CA SER A 21 34.27 20.34 -21.51
C SER A 21 33.44 20.40 -20.23
N ILE A 22 33.24 21.60 -19.65
CA ILE A 22 32.33 21.81 -18.51
C ILE A 22 30.88 21.50 -18.91
N GLY A 23 30.44 21.96 -20.08
CA GLY A 23 29.08 21.66 -20.57
C GLY A 23 28.83 20.16 -20.74
N ALA A 24 29.82 19.41 -21.25
CA ALA A 24 29.73 17.96 -21.37
C ALA A 24 29.64 17.27 -19.99
N VAL A 25 30.44 17.69 -19.01
CA VAL A 25 30.39 17.13 -17.65
C VAL A 25 29.04 17.42 -16.99
N ILE A 26 28.54 18.66 -17.09
CA ILE A 26 27.23 19.04 -16.56
C ILE A 26 26.12 18.20 -17.21
N GLY A 27 26.17 18.00 -18.53
CA GLY A 27 25.20 17.18 -19.25
C GLY A 27 25.17 15.74 -18.75
N ILE A 28 26.34 15.13 -18.55
CA ILE A 28 26.46 13.76 -17.99
C ILE A 28 25.89 13.71 -16.56
N VAL A 29 26.23 14.69 -15.72
CA VAL A 29 25.73 14.77 -14.34
C VAL A 29 24.20 14.87 -14.31
N ILE A 30 23.61 15.76 -15.12
CA ILE A 30 22.15 15.92 -15.20
C ILE A 30 21.49 14.64 -15.70
N ALA A 31 22.06 13.97 -16.70
CA ALA A 31 21.53 12.72 -17.24
C ALA A 31 21.52 11.61 -16.18
N VAL A 32 22.61 11.44 -15.43
CA VAL A 32 22.72 10.43 -14.37
C VAL A 32 21.76 10.73 -13.22
N ILE A 33 21.65 12.00 -12.79
CA ILE A 33 20.72 12.41 -11.74
C ILE A 33 19.27 12.16 -12.19
N SER A 34 18.91 12.59 -13.40
CA SER A 34 17.57 12.40 -13.96
C SER A 34 17.19 10.93 -14.03
N LEU A 35 18.10 10.07 -14.52
CA LEU A 35 17.87 8.64 -14.61
C LEU A 35 17.68 8.01 -13.23
N THR A 36 18.53 8.37 -12.27
CA THR A 36 18.46 7.83 -10.90
C THR A 36 17.16 8.25 -10.21
N LEU A 37 16.77 9.52 -10.34
CA LEU A 37 15.51 10.03 -9.79
C LEU A 37 14.29 9.37 -10.46
N ALA A 38 14.29 9.21 -11.78
CA ALA A 38 13.21 8.56 -12.51
C ALA A 38 13.04 7.10 -12.06
N LEU A 39 14.14 6.35 -11.93
CA LEU A 39 14.10 4.97 -11.45
C LEU A 39 13.69 4.87 -9.98
N GLY A 40 14.19 5.78 -9.13
CA GLY A 40 13.84 5.85 -7.72
C GLY A 40 12.35 6.13 -7.51
N MET A 41 11.84 7.16 -8.18
CA MET A 41 10.41 7.51 -8.12
C MET A 41 9.54 6.40 -8.71
N GLY A 42 9.93 5.83 -9.85
CA GLY A 42 9.18 4.75 -10.49
C GLY A 42 9.03 3.52 -9.59
N ARG A 43 10.11 3.10 -8.92
CA ARG A 43 10.07 1.96 -7.98
C ARG A 43 9.23 2.26 -6.75
N SER A 44 9.40 3.43 -6.14
CA SER A 44 8.60 3.83 -4.98
C SER A 44 7.11 3.91 -5.31
N PHE A 45 6.78 4.50 -6.47
CA PHE A 45 5.41 4.57 -6.94
C PHE A 45 4.83 3.18 -7.19
N GLN A 46 5.59 2.28 -7.82
CA GLN A 46 5.15 0.90 -8.04
C GLN A 46 4.82 0.19 -6.72
N ILE A 47 5.70 0.28 -5.72
CA ILE A 47 5.48 -0.35 -4.41
C ILE A 47 4.22 0.21 -3.72
N LEU A 48 4.11 1.54 -3.66
CA LEU A 48 2.96 2.19 -3.04
C LEU A 48 1.66 1.89 -3.78
N PHE A 49 1.69 1.93 -5.12
CA PHE A 49 0.53 1.66 -5.93
C PHE A 49 0.08 0.21 -5.78
N THR A 50 1.00 -0.77 -5.87
CA THR A 50 0.66 -2.18 -5.68
C THR A 50 0.08 -2.43 -4.30
N SER A 51 0.72 -1.92 -3.23
CA SER A 51 0.23 -2.11 -1.87
C SER A 51 -1.15 -1.48 -1.64
N GLN A 52 -1.37 -0.26 -2.14
CA GLN A 52 -2.67 0.41 -2.05
C GLN A 52 -3.73 -0.29 -2.89
N PHE A 53 -3.38 -0.75 -4.10
CA PHE A 53 -4.28 -1.46 -5.00
C PHE A 53 -4.69 -2.80 -4.40
N GLU A 54 -3.74 -3.59 -3.88
CA GLU A 54 -4.01 -4.84 -3.17
C GLU A 54 -4.91 -4.62 -1.96
N LYS A 55 -4.65 -3.56 -1.17
CA LYS A 55 -5.46 -3.22 0.01
C LYS A 55 -6.89 -2.81 -0.35
N ILE A 56 -7.09 -2.00 -1.40
CA ILE A 56 -8.41 -1.49 -1.78
C ILE A 56 -9.24 -2.56 -2.49
N PHE A 57 -8.63 -3.31 -3.41
CA PHE A 57 -9.36 -4.25 -4.25
C PHE A 57 -9.39 -5.68 -3.68
N GLY A 58 -8.65 -5.96 -2.61
CA GLY A 58 -8.60 -7.29 -2.01
C GLY A 58 -8.22 -8.35 -3.05
N VAL A 59 -7.20 -8.08 -3.87
CA VAL A 59 -6.88 -8.86 -5.08
C VAL A 59 -6.56 -10.33 -4.78
N ASN A 60 -6.16 -10.64 -3.55
CA ASN A 60 -5.92 -12.00 -3.05
C ASN A 60 -7.00 -12.49 -2.07
N SER A 61 -8.19 -11.86 -2.07
CA SER A 61 -9.29 -12.19 -1.18
C SER A 61 -10.38 -12.97 -1.92
N ILE A 62 -10.83 -14.08 -1.33
CA ILE A 62 -11.95 -14.88 -1.85
C ILE A 62 -13.12 -14.74 -0.90
N PHE A 63 -14.27 -14.26 -1.41
CA PHE A 63 -15.52 -14.22 -0.66
C PHE A 63 -16.27 -15.54 -0.81
N VAL A 64 -16.44 -16.25 0.29
CA VAL A 64 -17.21 -17.49 0.35
C VAL A 64 -18.58 -17.17 0.96
N ILE A 65 -19.63 -17.31 0.16
CA ILE A 65 -21.02 -17.11 0.59
C ILE A 65 -21.72 -18.47 0.51
N ALA A 66 -22.04 -19.04 1.66
CA ALA A 66 -22.80 -20.29 1.77
C ALA A 66 -23.73 -20.24 2.99
N SER A 67 -24.74 -21.10 2.99
CA SER A 67 -25.63 -21.27 4.15
C SER A 67 -24.95 -22.16 5.20
N ASN A 68 -25.13 -21.84 6.48
CA ASN A 68 -24.62 -22.61 7.64
C ASN A 68 -23.09 -22.67 7.80
N ILE A 69 -22.35 -21.66 7.32
CA ILE A 69 -20.92 -21.51 7.66
C ILE A 69 -20.79 -21.32 9.17
N ASN A 70 -19.91 -22.09 9.80
CA ASN A 70 -19.61 -22.00 11.22
C ASN A 70 -18.09 -21.95 11.48
N ASP A 71 -17.70 -21.83 12.74
CA ASP A 71 -16.29 -21.67 13.14
C ASP A 71 -15.40 -22.86 12.72
N VAL A 72 -15.97 -24.06 12.57
CA VAL A 72 -15.24 -25.25 12.10
C VAL A 72 -14.84 -25.09 10.63
N ASP A 73 -15.72 -24.52 9.80
CA ASP A 73 -15.44 -24.26 8.39
C ASP A 73 -14.33 -23.21 8.25
N ILE A 74 -14.37 -22.17 9.07
CA ILE A 74 -13.32 -21.14 9.13
C ILE A 74 -11.97 -21.78 9.51
N ALA A 75 -11.95 -22.61 10.55
CA ALA A 75 -10.76 -23.32 10.98
C ALA A 75 -10.23 -24.26 9.89
N TYR A 76 -11.11 -24.96 9.18
CA TYR A 76 -10.72 -25.84 8.08
C TYR A 76 -10.12 -25.06 6.90
N ILE A 77 -10.76 -23.98 6.44
CA ILE A 77 -10.26 -23.16 5.33
C ILE A 77 -8.87 -22.60 5.66
N LYS A 78 -8.63 -22.23 6.92
CA LYS A 78 -7.33 -21.74 7.38
C LYS A 78 -6.19 -22.78 7.27
N THR A 79 -6.52 -24.07 7.17
CA THR A 79 -5.53 -25.14 6.96
C THR A 79 -5.16 -25.37 5.50
N ILE A 80 -5.92 -24.79 4.55
CA ILE A 80 -5.68 -24.97 3.12
C ILE A 80 -4.37 -24.28 2.73
N HIS A 81 -3.52 -24.99 1.99
CA HIS A 81 -2.23 -24.44 1.55
C HIS A 81 -2.41 -23.19 0.68
N GLY A 82 -1.70 -22.12 1.02
CA GLY A 82 -1.78 -20.82 0.35
C GLY A 82 -2.80 -19.86 0.95
N VAL A 83 -3.62 -20.29 1.91
CA VAL A 83 -4.48 -19.39 2.69
C VAL A 83 -3.67 -18.81 3.84
N GLU A 84 -3.47 -17.49 3.83
CA GLU A 84 -2.77 -16.78 4.91
C GLU A 84 -3.70 -16.50 6.10
N ASP A 85 -4.94 -16.11 5.82
CA ASP A 85 -5.91 -15.78 6.85
C ASP A 85 -7.36 -15.97 6.36
N VAL A 86 -8.27 -16.13 7.32
CA VAL A 86 -9.70 -16.29 7.07
C VAL A 86 -10.47 -15.43 8.06
N ILE A 87 -11.38 -14.60 7.54
CA ILE A 87 -12.17 -13.66 8.33
C ILE A 87 -13.64 -14.07 8.25
N GLY A 88 -14.23 -14.41 9.39
CA GLY A 88 -15.67 -14.61 9.52
C GLY A 88 -16.39 -13.27 9.54
N ILE A 89 -17.37 -13.09 8.66
CA ILE A 89 -18.22 -11.90 8.63
C ILE A 89 -19.66 -12.37 8.67
N THR A 90 -20.46 -11.78 9.55
CA THR A 90 -21.91 -12.02 9.56
C THR A 90 -22.67 -10.71 9.46
N TYR A 91 -23.82 -10.76 8.81
CA TYR A 91 -24.69 -9.62 8.59
C TYR A 91 -26.08 -9.95 9.11
N THR A 92 -26.66 -9.01 9.85
CA THR A 92 -28.06 -9.07 10.24
C THR A 92 -28.68 -7.70 10.10
N ASN A 93 -29.96 -7.63 9.78
CA ASN A 93 -30.69 -6.37 9.79
C ASN A 93 -31.37 -6.21 11.15
N GLY A 94 -31.21 -5.05 11.76
CA GLY A 94 -31.82 -4.70 13.03
C GLY A 94 -32.60 -3.41 12.94
N ILE A 95 -33.37 -3.11 13.98
CA ILE A 95 -33.99 -1.81 14.16
C ILE A 95 -33.38 -1.19 15.41
N ILE A 96 -32.77 -0.02 15.28
CA ILE A 96 -32.32 0.78 16.42
C ILE A 96 -33.45 1.71 16.83
N LEU A 97 -33.80 1.67 18.11
CA LEU A 97 -34.80 2.54 18.73
C LEU A 97 -34.08 3.62 19.53
N SER A 98 -33.74 4.74 18.89
CA SER A 98 -33.10 5.90 19.52
C SER A 98 -33.87 7.16 19.18
N GLY A 99 -35.04 7.32 19.80
CA GLY A 99 -36.00 8.41 19.54
C GLY A 99 -36.88 8.15 18.31
N GLU A 100 -36.29 7.78 17.18
CA GLU A 100 -36.99 7.28 15.99
C GLU A 100 -36.53 5.85 15.64
N SER A 101 -37.44 5.07 15.06
CA SER A 101 -37.15 3.71 14.58
C SER A 101 -36.42 3.77 13.25
N ARG A 102 -35.15 3.32 13.22
CA ARG A 102 -34.35 3.23 11.99
C ARG A 102 -33.92 1.79 11.73
N GLY A 103 -34.20 1.30 10.52
CA GLY A 103 -33.64 0.04 10.04
C GLY A 103 -32.15 0.21 9.75
N VAL A 104 -31.33 -0.69 10.29
CA VAL A 104 -29.88 -0.67 10.13
C VAL A 104 -29.39 -2.06 9.72
N SER A 105 -28.29 -2.10 8.98
CA SER A 105 -27.51 -3.32 8.76
C SER A 105 -26.41 -3.39 9.82
N ILE A 106 -26.36 -4.50 10.55
CA ILE A 106 -25.38 -4.79 11.58
C ILE A 106 -24.43 -5.82 10.99
N MET A 107 -23.17 -5.42 10.81
CA MET A 107 -22.08 -6.32 10.46
C MET A 107 -21.32 -6.67 11.73
N ALA A 108 -21.12 -7.96 12.00
CA ALA A 108 -20.19 -8.40 13.02
C ALA A 108 -18.93 -8.99 12.38
N ILE A 109 -17.79 -8.52 12.86
CA ILE A 109 -16.44 -8.85 12.43
C ILE A 109 -15.49 -8.80 13.62
N ASP A 110 -14.40 -9.56 13.57
CA ASP A 110 -13.30 -9.44 14.53
C ASP A 110 -12.67 -8.03 14.46
N PRO A 111 -12.63 -7.26 15.58
CA PRO A 111 -12.05 -5.93 15.61
C PRO A 111 -10.59 -5.87 15.13
N SER A 112 -9.81 -6.93 15.33
CA SER A 112 -8.42 -7.00 14.86
C SER A 112 -8.29 -7.03 13.34
N LYS A 113 -9.40 -7.29 12.63
CA LYS A 113 -9.47 -7.41 11.17
C LYS A 113 -10.14 -6.20 10.48
N LEU A 114 -10.46 -5.15 11.24
CA LEU A 114 -11.02 -3.90 10.70
C LEU A 114 -10.15 -3.29 9.59
N ASN A 115 -8.82 -3.32 9.74
CA ASN A 115 -7.89 -2.76 8.75
C ASN A 115 -7.97 -3.51 7.41
N VAL A 116 -8.26 -4.81 7.44
CA VAL A 116 -8.34 -5.61 6.22
C VAL A 116 -9.57 -5.24 5.38
N ILE A 117 -10.69 -4.90 6.01
CA ILE A 117 -11.94 -4.58 5.30
C ILE A 117 -12.10 -3.08 5.06
N TYR A 118 -11.81 -2.27 6.06
CA TYR A 118 -12.08 -0.83 6.06
C TYR A 118 -10.81 0.04 6.01
N GLY A 119 -9.63 -0.58 6.06
CA GLY A 119 -8.36 0.14 6.01
C GLY A 119 -8.01 0.91 7.28
N VAL A 120 -8.79 0.77 8.35
CA VAL A 120 -8.65 1.47 9.63
C VAL A 120 -8.24 0.54 10.77
N ASP A 121 -7.45 1.06 11.72
CA ASP A 121 -7.01 0.27 12.88
C ASP A 121 -7.97 0.37 14.06
N LYS A 122 -8.83 1.39 14.08
CA LYS A 122 -9.83 1.63 15.12
C LYS A 122 -11.18 1.97 14.52
N ILE A 123 -12.25 1.52 15.18
CA ILE A 123 -13.61 1.81 14.72
C ILE A 123 -13.92 3.30 14.77
N ASP A 124 -13.32 4.04 15.71
CA ASP A 124 -13.48 5.49 15.88
C ASP A 124 -13.06 6.29 14.64
N GLU A 125 -12.18 5.74 13.79
CA GLU A 125 -11.73 6.38 12.55
C GLU A 125 -12.78 6.32 11.42
N VAL A 126 -13.80 5.47 11.56
CA VAL A 126 -14.88 5.26 10.56
C VAL A 126 -16.23 5.81 11.02
N ILE A 127 -16.33 6.31 12.25
CA ILE A 127 -17.59 6.85 12.78
C ILE A 127 -17.79 8.26 12.23
N GLU A 128 -18.65 8.40 11.22
CA GLU A 128 -19.06 9.69 10.66
C GLU A 128 -20.00 10.45 11.61
N GLU A 129 -20.94 9.74 12.24
CA GLU A 129 -21.81 10.22 13.34
C GLU A 129 -22.14 9.07 14.30
N GLY A 130 -22.00 9.28 15.62
CA GLY A 130 -22.29 8.28 16.66
C GLY A 130 -21.20 8.19 17.74
N SER A 131 -21.32 7.23 18.66
CA SER A 131 -20.29 6.92 19.67
C SER A 131 -20.06 5.42 19.70
N ALA A 132 -18.79 5.00 19.81
CA ALA A 132 -18.41 3.60 20.00
C ALA A 132 -18.82 3.06 21.39
N GLU A 133 -19.10 3.95 22.35
CA GLU A 133 -19.56 3.57 23.68
C GLU A 133 -21.09 3.41 23.70
N MET A 134 -21.56 2.22 24.06
CA MET A 134 -22.97 2.03 24.44
C MET A 134 -23.22 2.82 25.73
N LYS A 135 -23.88 3.97 25.61
CA LYS A 135 -24.49 4.62 26.78
C LYS A 135 -25.78 3.87 27.12
N GLY A 136 -25.71 3.10 28.21
CA GLY A 136 -26.89 2.51 28.86
C GLY A 136 -27.72 3.55 29.59
#